data_AF-A0A4P5RVT2-F1
#
_entry.id   AF-A0A4P5RVT2-F1
#
_cell.length_a   1.000
_cell.length_b   1.000
_cell.length_c   1.000
_cell.angle_alpha   90.00
_cell.angle_beta   90.00
_cell.angle_gamma   90.00
#
_symmetry.space_group_name_H-M   'P 1'
#
loop_
_entity.id
_entity.type
_entity.pdbx_description
1 polymer ?
#
loop_
_entity_poly.entity_id
_entity_poly.type
_entity_poly.pdbx_seq_one_letter_code
_entity_poly.pdbx_strand_id
1 'polypeptide(L)' 'MKVILRNPRREIEIEGRRRVHGLLAELGLPRESHLVIRNGTLVPGDEELDKDDVIEIRPVISGGM' A
#
# COMPACT_ATOMS: atom_id res chain seq x y z
N MET A 1 2.40 -9.67 -6.77
CA MET A 1 2.36 -8.85 -5.55
C MET A 1 0.93 -8.74 -5.14
N LYS A 2 0.60 -9.17 -3.92
CA LYS A 2 -0.78 -9.15 -3.44
C LYS A 2 -1.04 -7.84 -2.71
N VAL A 3 -1.95 -7.01 -3.20
CA VAL A 3 -2.29 -5.73 -2.56
C VAL A 3 -3.68 -5.80 -1.95
N ILE A 4 -3.76 -5.48 -0.66
CA ILE A 4 -4.96 -5.52 0.17
C ILE A 4 -5.27 -4.10 0.61
N LEU A 5 -6.27 -3.49 0.01
CA LEU A 5 -6.82 -2.21 0.45
C LEU A 5 -7.79 -2.45 1.59
N ARG A 6 -7.64 -1.71 2.69
CA ARG A 6 -8.59 -1.72 3.81
C ARG A 6 -9.45 -0.46 3.74
N ASN A 7 -10.78 -0.64 3.79
CA ASN A 7 -11.80 0.42 3.83
C ASN A 7 -12.01 1.21 2.51
N PRO A 8 -12.69 0.65 1.50
CA PRO A 8 -13.36 -0.66 1.45
C PRO A 8 -12.38 -1.82 1.25
N ARG A 9 -12.73 -3.02 1.74
CA ARG A 9 -11.86 -4.20 1.60
C ARG A 9 -11.79 -4.62 0.14
N ARG A 10 -10.62 -4.48 -0.49
CA ARG A 10 -10.38 -4.91 -1.87
C ARG A 10 -9.02 -5.61 -1.95
N GLU A 11 -8.98 -6.74 -2.65
CA GLU A 11 -7.75 -7.48 -2.91
C GLU A 11 -7.49 -7.42 -4.42
N ILE A 12 -6.29 -7.02 -4.80
CA ILE A 12 -5.84 -6.95 -6.20
C ILE A 12 -4.47 -7.61 -6.31
N GLU A 13 -4.25 -8.27 -7.43
CA GLU A 13 -2.96 -8.84 -7.76
C GLU A 13 -2.27 -7.96 -8.79
N ILE A 14 -1.03 -7.63 -8.50
CA ILE A 14 -0.23 -6.71 -9.29
C ILE A 14 1.04 -7.44 -9.71
N GLU A 15 1.29 -7.44 -11.02
CA GLU A 15 2.48 -8.06 -11.59
C GLU A 15 3.68 -7.12 -11.55
N GLY A 16 4.86 -7.73 -11.36
CA GLY A 16 6.15 -7.05 -11.35
C GLY A 16 6.52 -6.36 -10.04
N ARG A 17 7.82 -6.03 -9.94
CA ARG A 17 8.38 -5.20 -8.87
C ARG A 17 8.08 -3.74 -9.11
N ARG A 18 7.84 -2.97 -8.05
CA ARG A 18 7.60 -1.52 -8.12
C ARG A 18 7.89 -0.86 -6.80
N ARG A 19 8.03 0.46 -6.82
CA ARG A 19 8.13 1.25 -5.60
C ARG A 19 6.75 1.55 -5.03
N VAL A 20 6.71 1.76 -3.71
CA VAL A 20 5.48 2.14 -2.99
C VAL A 20 4.81 3.37 -3.62
N HIS A 21 5.56 4.42 -3.97
CA HIS A 21 5.00 5.61 -4.62
C HIS A 21 4.31 5.30 -5.96
N GLY A 22 4.88 4.37 -6.75
CA GLY A 22 4.34 3.99 -8.05
C GLY A 22 3.04 3.21 -7.88
N LEU A 23 3.02 2.29 -6.90
CA LEU A 23 1.81 1.56 -6.53
C LEU A 23 0.69 2.51 -6.09
N LEU A 24 0.98 3.44 -5.19
CA LEU A 24 -0.01 4.40 -4.69
C LEU A 24 -0.52 5.34 -5.79
N ALA A 25 0.37 5.81 -6.67
CA ALA A 25 0.00 6.64 -7.80
C ALA A 25 -0.94 5.91 -8.78
N GLU A 26 -0.66 4.64 -9.10
CA GLU A 26 -1.51 3.82 -9.95
C GLU A 26 -2.90 3.58 -9.34
N LEU A 27 -2.97 3.46 -8.02
CA LEU A 27 -4.22 3.33 -7.29
C LEU A 27 -4.93 4.66 -7.02
N GLY A 28 -4.31 5.80 -7.38
CA GLY A 28 -4.83 7.13 -7.09
C GLY A 28 -4.90 7.46 -5.60
N LEU A 29 -4.06 6.83 -4.78
CA LEU A 29 -4.08 6.96 -3.33
C LEU A 29 -2.98 7.93 -2.85
N PRO A 30 -3.33 9.01 -2.14
CA PRO A 30 -2.33 9.93 -1.59
C PRO A 30 -1.55 9.25 -0.46
N ARG A 31 -0.21 9.25 -0.56
CA ARG A 31 0.71 8.68 0.44
C ARG A 31 0.53 9.29 1.83
N GLU A 32 0.24 10.57 1.89
CA GLU A 32 0.03 11.32 3.13
C GLU A 32 -1.16 10.79 3.94
N SER A 33 -2.16 10.25 3.24
CA SER A 33 -3.37 9.69 3.86
C SER A 33 -3.36 8.17 3.92
N HIS A 34 -2.28 7.49 3.48
CA HIS A 34 -2.23 6.03 3.41
C HIS A 34 -0.89 5.47 3.92
N LEU A 35 -1.00 4.52 4.84
CA LEU A 35 0.12 3.69 5.28
C LEU A 35 0.22 2.45 4.41
N VAL A 36 1.46 2.06 4.12
CA VAL A 36 1.78 0.87 3.35
C VAL A 36 2.55 -0.09 4.23
N ILE A 37 2.04 -1.30 4.35
CA ILE A 37 2.60 -2.37 5.17
C ILE A 37 2.99 -3.51 4.25
N ARG A 38 4.26 -3.88 4.22
CA ARG A 38 4.80 -5.01 3.45
C ARG A 38 5.05 -6.18 4.38
N ASN A 39 4.43 -7.32 4.13
CA ASN A 39 4.60 -8.56 4.91
C ASN A 39 4.43 -8.33 6.44
N GLY A 40 3.48 -7.46 6.82
CA GLY A 40 3.24 -7.09 8.22
C GLY A 40 4.12 -5.97 8.78
N THR A 41 5.08 -5.44 8.01
CA THR A 41 5.98 -4.35 8.45
C THR A 41 5.65 -3.04 7.75
N LEU A 42 5.56 -1.93 8.49
CA LEU A 42 5.36 -0.59 7.90
C LEU A 42 6.59 -0.18 7.10
N VAL A 43 6.38 0.24 5.85
CA VAL A 43 7.45 0.65 4.94
C VAL A 43 7.32 2.13 4.53
N PRO A 44 8.42 2.85 4.29
CA PRO A 44 8.41 4.20 3.75
C PRO A 44 7.96 4.21 2.27
N GLY A 45 7.61 5.39 1.77
CA GLY A 45 6.95 5.56 0.46
C GLY A 45 7.85 5.34 -0.76
N ASP A 46 9.15 5.22 -0.55
CA ASP A 46 10.19 5.06 -1.54
C ASP A 46 10.76 3.63 -1.59
N GLU A 47 10.31 2.76 -0.69
CA GLU A 47 10.78 1.38 -0.64
C GLU A 47 10.33 0.55 -1.85
N GLU A 48 11.15 -0.43 -2.23
CA GLU A 48 10.86 -1.37 -3.29
C GLU A 48 10.01 -2.54 -2.77
N LEU A 49 8.99 -2.88 -3.56
CA LEU A 49 8.07 -3.97 -3.32
C LEU A 49 8.30 -5.05 -4.37
N ASP A 50 8.47 -6.28 -3.91
CA ASP A 50 8.71 -7.45 -4.75
C ASP A 50 7.40 -8.12 -5.18
N LYS A 51 7.46 -8.91 -6.25
CA LYS A 51 6.31 -9.65 -6.79
C LYS A 51 5.74 -10.65 -5.78
N ASP A 52 6.54 -11.15 -4.85
CA ASP A 52 6.11 -12.15 -3.86
C ASP A 52 5.62 -11.51 -2.55
N ASP A 53 5.65 -10.17 -2.46
CA ASP A 53 5.21 -9.45 -1.27
C ASP A 53 3.69 -9.33 -1.15
N VAL A 54 3.24 -9.34 0.12
CA VAL A 54 1.88 -8.98 0.51
C VAL A 54 1.89 -7.56 1.05
N ILE A 55 1.14 -6.69 0.36
CA ILE A 55 1.07 -5.26 0.64
C ILE A 55 -0.30 -4.93 1.20
N GLU A 56 -0.36 -4.35 2.38
CA GLU A 56 -1.58 -3.82 2.95
C GLU A 56 -1.55 -2.29 2.90
N ILE A 57 -2.61 -1.71 2.35
CA ILE A 57 -2.80 -0.26 2.30
C ILE A 57 -3.91 0.11 3.28
N ARG A 58 -3.57 0.96 4.23
CA ARG A 58 -4.48 1.42 5.30
C ARG A 58 -4.64 2.93 5.24
N PRO A 59 -5.86 3.47 5.26
CA PRO A 59 -6.05 4.90 5.44
C PRO A 59 -5.53 5.32 6.81
N VAL A 60 -4.82 6.45 6.85
CA VAL A 60 -4.50 7.18 8.07
C VAL A 60 -5.77 7.90 8.47
N ILE A 61 -6.58 7.28 9.33
CA ILE A 61 -7.63 8.01 10.03
C ILE A 61 -6.96 8.69 11.21
N SER A 62 -6.75 10.00 11.10
CA SER A 62 -6.43 10.83 12.27
C SER A 62 -7.58 10.70 13.25
N GLY A 63 -7.44 9.83 14.25
CA GLY A 63 -8.37 9.78 15.36
C GLY A 63 -8.26 11.07 16.17
N GLY A 64 -9.27 11.93 16.07
CA GLY A 64 -9.41 13.17 16.85
C GLY A 64 -9.42 14.38 15.91
N MET A 65 -10.51 15.14 15.79
CA MET A 65 -11.54 15.52 16.77
C MET A 65 -12.90 15.66 16.10
#